data_AF-H3C201-F1
#
_entry.id   AF-H3C201-F1
#
_cell.length_a   1.000
_cell.length_b   1.000
_cell.length_c   1.000
_cell.angle_alpha   90.00
_cell.angle_beta   90.00
_cell.angle_gamma   90.00
#
_symmetry.space_group_name_H-M   'P 1'
#
loop_
_entity.id
_entity.type
_entity.pdbx_description
1 polymer ?
#
loop_
_entity_poly.entity_id
_entity_poly.type
_entity_poly.pdbx_seq_one_letter_code
_entity_poly.pdbx_strand_id
1 'polypeptide(L)' 'AANARERRRMHGLNKAFDELRSVIPSLENERKLSKYDTLQMAQIYI' A
#
# COMPACT_ATOMS: atom_id res chain seq x y z
N ALA A 1 0.23 -15.80 21.19
CA ALA A 1 -0.44 -16.27 19.96
C ALA A 1 -1.14 -15.17 19.16
N ALA A 2 -1.93 -14.28 19.79
CA ALA A 2 -2.70 -13.22 19.09
C ALA A 2 -1.83 -12.22 18.30
N ASN A 3 -0.77 -11.68 18.90
CA ASN A 3 0.12 -10.70 18.24
C ASN A 3 0.78 -11.25 16.97
N ALA A 4 1.10 -12.54 16.94
CA ALA A 4 1.68 -13.19 15.75
C ALA A 4 0.68 -13.33 14.60
N ARG A 5 -0.61 -13.51 14.92
CA ARG A 5 -1.69 -13.52 13.92
C ARG A 5 -1.90 -12.13 13.34
N GLU A 6 -1.93 -11.11 14.21
CA GLU A 6 -2.11 -9.74 13.75
C GLU A 6 -0.95 -9.25 12.90
N ARG A 7 0.30 -9.60 13.25
CA ARG A 7 1.45 -9.34 12.39
C ARG A 7 1.28 -9.96 10.99
N ARG A 8 0.86 -11.23 10.91
CA ARG A 8 0.61 -11.91 9.62
C ARG A 8 -0.49 -11.21 8.81
N ARG A 9 -1.58 -10.80 9.45
CA ARG A 9 -2.66 -10.03 8.81
C ARG A 9 -2.14 -8.72 8.23
N MET A 10 -1.36 -7.98 9.02
CA MET A 10 -0.77 -6.72 8.61
C MET A 10 0.28 -6.88 7.49
N HIS A 11 1.04 -7.97 7.46
CA HIS A 11 1.93 -8.27 6.34
C HIS A 11 1.16 -8.48 5.03
N GLY A 12 0.04 -9.21 5.05
CA GLY A 12 -0.82 -9.37 3.88
C GLY A 12 -1.38 -8.04 3.39
N LEU A 13 -1.87 -7.20 4.31
CA LEU A 13 -2.37 -5.86 3.99
C LEU A 13 -1.27 -4.98 3.36
N ASN A 14 -0.08 -4.96 3.95
CA ASN A 14 1.03 -4.17 3.43
C ASN A 14 1.48 -4.64 2.04
N LYS A 15 1.44 -5.95 1.77
CA LYS A 15 1.70 -6.51 0.44
C LYS A 15 0.70 -6.01 -0.60
N ALA A 16 -0.60 -6.04 -0.29
CA ALA A 16 -1.64 -5.53 -1.18
C ALA A 16 -1.46 -4.02 -1.47
N PHE A 17 -1.07 -3.24 -0.46
CA PHE A 17 -0.70 -1.84 -0.65
C PHE A 17 0.51 -1.65 -1.56
N ASP A 18 1.48 -2.56 -1.55
CA ASP A 18 2.67 -2.50 -2.41
C ASP A 18 2.33 -2.85 -3.86
N GLU A 19 1.48 -3.85 -4.07
CA GLU A 19 0.92 -4.19 -5.38
C GLU A 19 0.13 -3.00 -5.96
N LEU A 20 -0.72 -2.34 -5.14
CA LEU A 20 -1.45 -1.15 -5.57
C LEU A 20 -0.53 0.02 -5.95
N ARG A 21 0.55 0.26 -5.20
CA ARG A 21 1.54 1.29 -5.54
C ARG A 21 2.26 1.02 -6.85
N SER A 22 2.43 -0.26 -7.24
CA SER A 22 3.15 -0.62 -8.47
C SER A 22 2.40 -0.25 -9.76
N VAL A 23 1.08 -0.10 -9.67
CA VAL A 23 0.21 0.22 -10.81
C VAL A 23 -0.21 1.69 -10.85
N ILE A 24 -0.04 2.43 -9.75
CA ILE A 24 -0.30 3.86 -9.71
C ILE A 24 0.87 4.58 -10.38
N PRO A 25 0.63 5.44 -11.38
CA PRO A 25 1.68 6.23 -11.99
C PRO A 25 2.28 7.17 -10.94
N SER A 26 3.54 6.95 -10.57
CA SER A 26 4.28 7.84 -9.68
C SER A 26 5.13 8.81 -10.49
N LEU A 27 4.94 10.10 -10.26
CA LEU A 27 5.82 11.15 -10.75
C LEU A 27 7.09 11.11 -9.90
N GLU A 28 8.08 10.34 -10.36
CA GLU A 28 9.50 10.44 -10.00
C GLU A 28 9.83 10.54 -8.50
N ASN A 29 9.24 9.73 -7.64
CA ASN A 29 9.64 9.70 -6.24
C ASN A 29 10.02 8.29 -5.80
N GLU A 30 11.31 8.13 -5.49
CA GLU A 30 11.90 6.99 -4.77
C GLU A 30 11.25 6.75 -3.39
N ARG A 31 10.34 7.63 -2.96
CA ARG A 31 9.58 7.52 -1.72
C ARG A 31 8.26 6.77 -1.90
N LYS A 32 8.13 5.70 -1.14
CA LYS A 32 6.89 4.94 -0.96
C LYS A 32 5.76 5.83 -0.45
N LEU A 33 4.68 5.96 -1.22
CA LEU A 33 3.47 6.69 -0.85
C LEU A 33 2.90 6.19 0.49
N SER A 34 2.35 7.08 1.31
CA SER A 34 1.64 6.67 2.52
C SER A 34 0.40 5.83 2.15
N LYS A 35 -0.21 5.13 3.12
CA LYS A 35 -1.43 4.35 2.85
C LYS A 35 -2.57 5.24 2.37
N TYR A 36 -2.71 6.43 2.96
CA TYR A 36 -3.75 7.39 2.57
C TYR A 36 -3.51 7.88 1.14
N ASP A 37 -2.29 8.34 0.84
CA ASP A 37 -1.95 8.87 -0.49
C ASP A 37 -2.10 7.79 -1.56
N THR A 38 -1.75 6.54 -1.25
CA THR A 38 -1.93 5.41 -2.18
C THR A 38 -3.41 5.23 -2.53
N LEU A 39 -4.32 5.32 -1.56
CA LEU A 39 -5.75 5.18 -1.82
C LEU A 39 -6.32 6.38 -2.59
N GLN A 40 -5.89 7.59 -2.24
CA GLN A 40 -6.31 8.81 -2.95
C GLN A 40 -5.86 8.79 -4.40
N MET A 41 -4.60 8.44 -4.67
CA MET A 41 -4.08 8.33 -6.03
C MET A 41 -4.76 7.22 -6.81
N ALA A 42 -5.06 6.08 -6.18
CA ALA A 42 -5.81 5.00 -6.82
C ALA A 42 -7.21 5.45 -7.27
N GLN A 43 -7.92 6.21 -6.44
CA GLN A 43 -9.25 6.74 -6.75
C GLN A 43 -9.24 7.80 -7.88
N ILE A 44 -8.14 8.54 -8.03
CA ILE A 44 -8.00 9.53 -9.09
C ILE A 44 -7.62 8.84 -10.42
N TYR A 45 -6.88 7.74 -10.34
CA TYR A 45 -6.33 7.05 -11.50
C TYR A 45 -7.31 6.07 -12.17
N ILE A 46 -8.20 5.43 -11.39
CA ILE A 46 -9.19 4.42 -11.84
C ILE A 46 -10.60 5.02 -11.81
#